data_AF-A0A434EQS8-F1
#
_entry.id   AF-A0A434EQS8-F1
#
_cell.length_a   1.000
_cell.length_b   1.000
_cell.length_c   1.000
_cell.angle_alpha   90.00
_cell.angle_beta   90.00
_cell.angle_gamma   90.00
#
_symmetry.space_group_name_H-M   'P 1'
#
loop_
_entity.id
_entity.type
_entity.pdbx_description
1 polymer ?
#
loop_
_entity_poly.entity_id
_entity_poly.type
_entity_poly.pdbx_seq_one_letter_code
_entity_poly.pdbx_strand_id
1 'polypeptide(L)' 'EQDRVEGGEYRWQTTGLVDGALVLLVAHADREERGIEVIRIISARRATTRERRRYAENRSI' A
#
# COMPACT_ATOMS: atom_id res chain seq x y z
N GLU A 1 -7.09 9.53 -2.14
CA GLU A 1 -6.63 8.35 -1.38
C GLU A 1 -6.82 8.56 0.13
N GLN A 2 -6.40 7.62 0.97
CA GLN A 2 -6.44 7.71 2.45
C GLN A 2 -5.11 8.20 3.05
N ASP A 3 -4.24 8.77 2.23
CA ASP A 3 -2.94 9.25 2.65
C ASP A 3 -3.07 10.25 3.77
N ARG A 4 -2.30 10.06 4.84
CA ARG A 4 -2.39 10.87 6.05
C ARG A 4 -1.11 10.82 6.86
N VAL A 5 -0.91 11.83 7.68
CA VAL A 5 0.11 11.82 8.73
C VAL A 5 -0.53 11.39 10.04
N GLU A 6 0.04 10.38 10.69
CA GLU A 6 -0.46 9.83 11.96
C GLU A 6 0.72 9.56 12.90
N GLY A 7 0.76 10.24 14.05
CA GLY A 7 1.87 10.07 15.00
C GLY A 7 3.23 10.52 14.48
N GLY A 8 3.27 11.42 13.49
CA GLY A 8 4.51 11.88 12.84
C GLY A 8 4.99 10.99 11.69
N GLU A 9 4.23 9.95 11.35
CA GLU A 9 4.50 9.05 10.23
C GLU A 9 3.55 9.36 9.07
N TYR A 10 4.06 9.57 7.88
CA TYR A 10 3.28 9.55 6.66
C TYR A 10 2.86 8.12 6.33
N ARG A 11 1.56 7.93 6.12
CA ARG A 11 0.93 6.64 5.83
C ARG A 11 0.22 6.69 4.50
N TRP A 12 0.49 5.71 3.65
CA TRP A 12 -0.13 5.57 2.34
C TRP A 12 -0.49 4.11 2.06
N GLN A 13 -1.28 3.92 1.01
CA GLN A 13 -1.70 2.59 0.57
C GLN A 13 -1.26 2.35 -0.87
N THR A 14 -0.87 1.12 -1.16
CA THR A 14 -0.59 0.65 -2.52
C THR A 14 -1.41 -0.59 -2.81
N THR A 15 -1.70 -0.85 -4.07
CA THR A 15 -2.34 -2.09 -4.52
C THR A 15 -1.43 -2.78 -5.53
N GLY A 16 -1.16 -4.07 -5.36
CA GLY A 16 -0.21 -4.80 -6.21
C GLY A 16 -0.58 -6.27 -6.39
N LEU A 17 -0.14 -6.86 -7.50
CA LEU A 17 -0.26 -8.28 -7.81
C LEU A 17 0.95 -9.04 -7.27
N VAL A 18 0.69 -10.10 -6.51
CA VAL A 18 1.68 -11.02 -5.97
C VAL A 18 1.51 -12.38 -6.65
N ASP A 19 2.62 -12.94 -7.09
CA ASP A 19 2.69 -14.28 -7.72
C ASP A 19 1.70 -14.47 -8.88
N GLY A 20 1.42 -13.40 -9.63
CA GLY A 20 0.51 -13.43 -10.79
C GLY A 20 -0.97 -13.65 -10.46
N ALA A 21 -1.35 -13.95 -9.21
CA ALA A 21 -2.69 -14.41 -8.87
C ALA A 21 -3.40 -13.59 -7.78
N LEU A 22 -2.64 -13.00 -6.85
CA LEU A 22 -3.21 -12.37 -5.65
C LEU A 22 -2.99 -10.86 -5.64
N VAL A 23 -4.07 -10.10 -5.72
CA VAL A 23 -3.99 -8.65 -5.51
C VAL A 23 -4.11 -8.34 -4.02
N LEU A 24 -3.11 -7.63 -3.49
CA LEU A 24 -3.07 -7.13 -2.12
C LEU A 24 -3.22 -5.62 -2.09
N LEU A 25 -3.90 -5.13 -1.06
CA LEU A 25 -3.75 -3.75 -0.62
C LEU A 25 -2.79 -3.74 0.57
N VAL A 26 -1.74 -2.93 0.47
CA VAL A 26 -0.68 -2.83 1.47
C VAL A 26 -0.67 -1.40 2.00
N ALA A 27 -0.79 -1.25 3.31
CA ALA A 27 -0.62 0.01 4.01
C ALA A 27 0.82 0.12 4.52
N HIS A 28 1.42 1.27 4.26
CA HIS A 28 2.78 1.60 4.65
C HIS A 28 2.79 2.77 5.63
N ALA A 29 3.87 2.87 6.38
CA ALA A 29 4.24 4.05 7.15
C ALA A 29 5.72 4.32 6.92
N ASP A 30 6.08 5.58 6.70
CA ASP A 30 7.48 6.00 6.71
C ASP A 30 7.95 6.24 8.16
N ARG A 31 9.27 6.22 8.32
CA ARG A 31 9.95 6.63 9.54
C ARG A 31 11.41 6.85 9.24
N GLU A 32 12.04 7.80 9.94
CA GLU A 32 13.50 7.88 9.99
C GLU A 32 14.04 7.11 11.20
N GLU A 33 14.94 6.16 10.97
CA GLU A 33 15.64 5.43 12.03
C GLU A 33 17.15 5.60 11.84
N ARG A 34 17.79 6.35 12.74
CA ARG A 34 19.25 6.61 12.71
C ARG A 34 19.72 7.23 11.39
N GLY A 35 18.96 8.17 10.82
CA GLY A 35 19.25 8.79 9.53
C GLY A 35 18.96 7.91 8.31
N ILE A 36 18.31 6.76 8.51
CA ILE A 36 17.89 5.86 7.44
C ILE A 36 16.38 5.97 7.28
N GLU A 37 15.92 6.19 6.05
CA GLU A 37 14.50 6.12 5.72
C GLU A 37 14.03 4.66 5.73
N VAL A 38 12.99 4.37 6.52
CA VAL A 38 12.41 3.05 6.68
C VAL A 38 10.94 3.09 6.27
N ILE A 39 10.59 2.25 5.29
CA ILE A 39 9.21 2.03 4.87
C ILE A 39 8.71 0.74 5.52
N ARG A 40 7.81 0.85 6.50
CA ARG A 40 7.23 -0.31 7.20
C ARG A 40 5.90 -0.69 6.61
N ILE A 41 5.70 -1.99 6.39
CA ILE A 41 4.38 -2.55 6.12
C ILE A 41 3.64 -2.68 7.45
N ILE A 42 2.59 -1.89 7.63
CA ILE A 42 1.74 -1.91 8.83
C ILE A 42 0.45 -2.72 8.62
N SER A 43 0.10 -3.01 7.37
CA SER A 43 -0.96 -3.95 7.02
C SER A 43 -0.79 -4.48 5.62
N ALA A 44 -1.06 -5.78 5.43
CA ALA A 44 -1.21 -6.40 4.12
C ALA A 44 -2.47 -7.25 4.13
N ARG A 45 -3.40 -6.98 3.23
CA ARG A 45 -4.63 -7.75 3.12
C ARG A 45 -4.99 -8.02 1.68
N ARG A 46 -5.81 -9.06 1.46
CA ARG A 46 -6.49 -9.27 0.19
C ARG A 46 -7.22 -8.00 -0.22
N ALA A 47 -7.01 -7.59 -1.46
CA ALA A 47 -7.80 -6.53 -2.06
C ALA A 47 -9.26 -7.00 -2.17
N THR A 48 -10.16 -6.09 -1.84
CA THR A 48 -11.61 -6.24 -2.05
C THR A 48 -11.93 -6.32 -3.54
N THR A 49 -13.10 -6.81 -3.91
CA THR A 49 -13.55 -6.88 -5.31
C THR A 49 -13.42 -5.52 -6.01
N ARG A 50 -13.78 -4.42 -5.33
CA ARG A 50 -13.69 -3.06 -5.87
C ARG A 50 -12.24 -2.61 -6.10
N GLU A 51 -11.34 -2.89 -5.15
CA GLU A 51 -9.91 -2.54 -5.27
C GLU A 51 -9.23 -3.35 -6.37
N ARG A 52 -9.57 -4.64 -6.52
CA ARG A 52 -9.07 -5.47 -7.62
C ARG A 52 -9.48 -4.94 -8.99
N ARG A 53 -10.75 -4.53 -9.13
CA ARG A 53 -11.26 -3.96 -10.37
C ARG A 53 -10.50 -2.68 -10.74
N ARG A 54 -10.33 -1.76 -9.78
CA ARG A 54 -9.54 -0.53 -9.98
C ARG A 54 -8.09 -0.84 -10.35
N TYR A 55 -7.46 -1.81 -9.70
CA TYR A 55 -6.10 -2.24 -10.05
C TYR A 55 -6.00 -2.73 -11.50
N ALA A 56 -6.96 -3.55 -11.96
CA ALA A 56 -6.98 -4.04 -13.34
C ALA A 56 -7.22 -2.91 -14.36
N GLU A 57 -8.14 -1.98 -14.06
CA GLU A 57 -8.41 -0.81 -14.89
C GLU A 57 -7.15 0.06 -15.05
N ASN A 58 -6.44 0.34 -13.95
CA ASN A 58 -5.20 1.13 -13.98
C ASN A 58 -4.04 0.43 -14.70
N ARG A 59 -4.02 -0.91 -14.75
CA ARG A 59 -2.96 -1.69 -15.41
C ARG A 59 -3.20 -1.86 -16.92
N SER A 60 -4.39 -1.50 -17.41
CA SER A 60 -4.77 -1.65 -18.82
C SER A 60 -4.44 -0.41 -19.66
N ILE A 61 -3.70 0.54 -19.08
CA ILE A 61 -3.28 1.82 -19.67
C ILE A 61 -1.78 1.76 -19.95
#